data_AF-A0A261KTB5-F1
#
_entry.id   AF-A0A261KTB5-F1
#
_cell.length_a   1.000
_cell.length_b   1.000
_cell.length_c   1.000
_cell.angle_alpha   90.00
_cell.angle_beta   90.00
_cell.angle_gamma   90.00
#
_symmetry.space_group_name_H-M   'P 1'
#
loop_
_entity.id
_entity.type
_entity.pdbx_description
1 polymer ?
#
loop_
_entity_poly.entity_id
_entity_poly.type
_entity_poly.pdbx_seq_one_letter_code
_entity_poly.pdbx_strand_id
1 'polypeptide(L)'
;MLEIRQIFQEYKEETGNPVTTELVVELADSEETDLVIKAGVQDFLLSNQFVSKILAQVSQEPDVMLIYRNLFSAEGSEMYIKPIELFFPPEKVGKLSFADCVFAAQSRNEICLGVKIASQVQDKDNNFGIYLAPSLDAKFSLTLADELITIAEDET
;
A
#
# COMPACT_ATOMS: atom_id res chain seq x y z
N MET A 1 5.41 -1.65 -22.23
CA MET A 1 4.37 -1.16 -21.29
C MET A 1 3.43 -0.15 -21.94
N LEU A 2 3.92 0.94 -22.54
CA LEU A 2 3.05 1.94 -23.19
C LEU A 2 2.11 1.32 -24.23
N GLU A 3 2.61 0.37 -25.03
CA GLU A 3 1.80 -0.39 -26.00
C GLU A 3 0.68 -1.21 -25.34
N ILE A 4 0.95 -1.90 -24.22
CA ILE A 4 -0.10 -2.65 -23.49
C ILE A 4 -1.15 -1.69 -22.92
N ARG A 5 -0.73 -0.54 -22.40
CA ARG A 5 -1.66 0.49 -21.91
C ARG A 5 -2.51 1.07 -23.04
N GLN A 6 -1.92 1.26 -24.22
CA GLN A 6 -2.65 1.71 -25.40
C GLN A 6 -3.69 0.67 -25.82
N ILE A 7 -3.33 -0.62 -25.84
CA ILE A 7 -4.28 -1.71 -26.11
C ILE A 7 -5.44 -1.69 -25.10
N PHE A 8 -5.18 -1.41 -23.82
CA PHE A 8 -6.23 -1.31 -22.80
C PHE A 8 -7.16 -0.10 -23.04
N GLN A 9 -6.62 1.03 -23.51
CA GLN A 9 -7.41 2.19 -23.89
C GLN A 9 -8.27 1.89 -25.13
N GLU A 10 -7.67 1.35 -26.18
CA GLU A 10 -8.35 0.97 -27.43
C GLU A 10 -9.49 -0.04 -27.15
N TYR A 11 -9.25 -1.08 -26.34
CA TYR A 11 -10.30 -2.03 -25.95
C TYR A 11 -11.47 -1.36 -25.24
N LYS A 12 -11.19 -0.42 -24.32
CA LYS A 12 -12.23 0.31 -23.57
C LYS A 12 -13.04 1.21 -24.50
N GLU A 13 -12.39 1.85 -25.47
CA GLU A 13 -13.04 2.69 -26.47
C GLU A 13 -13.91 1.88 -27.44
N GLU A 14 -13.41 0.72 -27.91
CA GLU A 14 -14.14 -0.13 -28.87
C GLU A 14 -15.32 -0.88 -28.25
N THR A 15 -15.15 -1.38 -27.03
CA THR A 15 -16.14 -2.29 -26.41
C THR A 15 -17.01 -1.61 -25.36
N GLY A 16 -16.60 -0.46 -24.84
CA GLY A 16 -17.21 0.20 -23.68
C GLY A 16 -17.01 -0.55 -22.35
N ASN A 17 -16.34 -1.71 -22.36
CA ASN A 17 -16.09 -2.50 -21.17
C ASN A 17 -14.84 -2.02 -20.43
N PRO A 18 -14.83 -2.02 -19.09
CA PRO A 18 -13.63 -1.73 -18.33
C PRO A 18 -12.61 -2.87 -18.49
N VAL A 19 -11.33 -2.50 -18.55
CA VAL A 19 -10.24 -3.47 -18.38
C VAL A 19 -10.08 -3.72 -16.88
N THR A 20 -10.21 -4.98 -16.47
CA THR A 20 -10.06 -5.40 -15.06
C THR A 20 -8.68 -5.94 -14.74
N THR A 21 -7.80 -6.06 -15.73
CA THR A 21 -6.44 -6.57 -15.56
C THR A 21 -5.54 -5.50 -14.96
N GLU A 22 -4.92 -5.81 -13.82
CA GLU A 22 -3.88 -4.97 -13.23
C GLU A 22 -2.55 -5.20 -13.96
N LEU A 23 -1.86 -4.11 -14.31
CA LEU A 23 -0.58 -4.14 -15.00
C LEU A 23 0.52 -3.63 -14.07
N VAL A 24 1.31 -4.54 -13.52
CA VAL A 24 2.51 -4.22 -12.74
C VAL A 24 3.75 -4.42 -13.61
N VAL A 25 4.69 -3.48 -13.58
CA VAL A 25 5.92 -3.54 -14.38
C VAL A 25 7.15 -3.53 -13.50
N GLU A 26 8.10 -4.42 -13.76
CA GLU A 26 9.42 -4.36 -13.14
C GLU A 26 10.32 -3.36 -13.90
N LEU A 27 10.90 -2.42 -13.16
CA LEU A 27 11.94 -1.50 -13.66
C LEU A 27 13.29 -2.00 -13.17
N ALA A 28 14.25 -2.13 -14.10
CA ALA A 28 15.61 -2.55 -13.78
C ALA A 28 16.44 -1.40 -13.18
N ASP A 29 16.17 -0.17 -13.61
CA ASP A 29 16.90 1.04 -13.22
C ASP A 29 15.96 2.07 -12.59
N SER A 30 16.39 2.62 -11.45
CA SER A 30 15.66 3.68 -10.75
C SER A 30 15.72 5.04 -11.43
N GLU A 31 16.70 5.29 -12.31
CA GLU A 31 16.78 6.55 -13.06
C GLU A 31 15.56 6.75 -13.99
N GLU A 32 14.91 5.66 -14.41
CA GLU A 32 13.72 5.70 -15.27
C GLU A 32 12.43 6.01 -14.50
N THR A 33 12.47 6.01 -13.17
CA THR A 33 11.29 6.16 -12.31
C THR A 33 10.52 7.45 -12.58
N ASP A 34 11.22 8.58 -12.74
CA ASP A 34 10.56 9.87 -12.96
C ASP A 34 9.88 9.95 -14.33
N LEU A 35 10.42 9.28 -15.35
CA LEU A 35 9.80 9.20 -16.68
C LEU A 35 8.55 8.32 -16.65
N VAL A 36 8.62 7.19 -15.94
CA VAL A 36 7.52 6.24 -15.78
C VAL A 36 6.35 6.87 -15.00
N ILE A 37 6.63 7.59 -13.91
CA ILE A 37 5.62 8.34 -13.15
C ILE A 37 4.96 9.42 -14.04
N LYS A 38 5.76 10.18 -14.81
CA LYS A 38 5.24 11.21 -15.74
C LYS A 38 4.38 10.61 -16.86
N ALA A 39 4.63 9.37 -17.26
CA ALA A 39 3.80 8.64 -18.21
C ALA A 39 2.49 8.11 -17.61
N GLY A 40 2.19 8.44 -16.34
CA GLY A 40 0.95 8.06 -15.65
C GLY A 40 0.97 6.62 -15.15
N VAL A 41 2.16 6.03 -15.00
CA VAL A 41 2.33 4.69 -14.46
C VAL A 41 2.58 4.80 -12.97
N GLN A 42 1.73 4.13 -12.19
CA GLN A 42 1.82 4.11 -10.73
C GLN A 42 2.23 2.71 -10.22
N ASP A 43 1.97 1.67 -11.01
CA ASP A 43 2.16 0.28 -10.63
C ASP A 43 3.46 -0.28 -11.22
N PHE A 44 4.58 0.01 -10.56
CA PHE A 44 5.89 -0.53 -10.93
C PHE A 44 6.69 -1.01 -9.73
N LEU A 45 7.61 -1.95 -9.96
CA LEU A 45 8.48 -2.54 -8.95
C LEU A 45 9.95 -2.31 -9.31
N LEU A 46 10.74 -1.82 -8.36
CA LEU A 46 12.20 -1.75 -8.44
C LEU A 46 12.81 -2.90 -7.63
N SER A 47 12.79 -4.11 -8.20
CA SER A 47 13.18 -5.35 -7.51
C SER A 47 14.61 -5.30 -6.95
N ASN A 48 15.56 -4.79 -7.72
CA ASN A 48 16.97 -4.69 -7.32
C ASN A 48 17.17 -3.79 -6.09
N GLN A 49 16.44 -2.67 -6.01
CA GLN A 49 16.51 -1.79 -4.84
C GLN A 49 15.90 -2.46 -3.62
N PHE A 50 14.79 -3.15 -3.80
CA PHE A 50 14.10 -3.87 -2.74
C PHE A 50 14.99 -4.96 -2.12
N VAL A 51 15.57 -5.82 -2.96
CA VAL A 51 16.50 -6.88 -2.51
C VAL A 51 17.72 -6.27 -1.83
N SER A 52 18.28 -5.19 -2.38
CA SER A 52 19.44 -4.50 -1.78
C SER A 52 19.13 -3.97 -0.38
N LYS A 53 17.93 -3.42 -0.15
CA LYS A 53 17.49 -2.95 1.17
C LYS A 53 17.32 -4.11 2.16
N ILE A 54 16.73 -5.22 1.73
CA ILE A 54 16.62 -6.43 2.56
C ILE A 54 18.01 -6.92 2.99
N LEU A 55 18.93 -7.06 2.04
CA LEU A 55 20.30 -7.50 2.32
C LEU A 55 21.03 -6.54 3.28
N ALA A 56 20.85 -5.23 3.11
CA ALA A 56 21.44 -4.24 4.01
C ALA A 56 20.90 -4.33 5.45
N GLN A 57 19.61 -4.63 5.62
CA GLN A 57 19.00 -4.85 6.94
C GLN A 57 19.47 -6.16 7.57
N VAL A 58 19.46 -7.26 6.81
CA VAL A 58 19.93 -8.58 7.25
C VAL A 58 21.43 -8.57 7.57
N SER A 59 22.22 -7.75 6.88
CA SER A 59 23.64 -7.56 7.18
C SER A 59 23.88 -6.89 8.53
N GLN A 60 22.94 -6.11 9.04
CA GLN A 60 23.03 -5.45 10.35
C GLN A 60 22.42 -6.30 11.45
N GLU A 61 21.29 -6.95 11.16
CA GLU A 61 20.58 -7.84 12.07
C GLU A 61 20.11 -9.10 11.32
N PRO A 62 20.88 -10.20 11.35
CA PRO A 62 20.57 -11.42 10.61
C PRO A 62 19.19 -12.00 10.92
N ASP A 63 18.69 -11.81 12.15
CA ASP A 63 17.39 -12.32 12.59
C ASP A 63 16.21 -11.65 11.86
N VAL A 64 16.41 -10.45 11.28
CA VAL A 64 15.39 -9.78 10.45
C VAL A 64 15.00 -10.65 9.24
N MET A 65 15.86 -11.54 8.76
CA MET A 65 15.52 -12.46 7.68
C MET A 65 14.31 -13.36 8.02
N LEU A 66 14.11 -13.69 9.30
CA LEU A 66 12.94 -14.45 9.74
C LEU A 66 11.63 -13.68 9.52
N ILE A 67 11.65 -12.37 9.76
CA ILE A 67 10.50 -11.48 9.51
C ILE A 67 10.19 -11.45 8.01
N TYR A 68 11.20 -11.26 7.16
CA TYR A 68 10.99 -11.26 5.71
C TYR A 68 10.47 -12.60 5.18
N ARG A 69 10.97 -13.73 5.70
CA ARG A 69 10.44 -15.04 5.33
C ARG A 69 8.96 -15.21 5.69
N ASN A 70 8.54 -14.67 6.82
CA ASN A 70 7.13 -14.69 7.22
C ASN A 70 6.29 -13.74 6.35
N LEU A 71 6.75 -12.51 6.12
CA LEU A 71 6.03 -11.54 5.28
C LEU A 71 5.88 -11.96 3.81
N PHE A 72 6.82 -12.77 3.27
CA PHE A 72 6.71 -13.33 1.92
C PHE A 72 6.11 -14.73 1.88
N SER A 73 5.68 -15.25 3.03
CA SER A 73 4.94 -16.51 3.10
C SER A 73 3.51 -16.26 2.63
N ALA A 74 2.96 -17.20 1.86
CA ALA A 74 1.52 -17.26 1.57
C ALA A 74 0.71 -17.92 2.70
N GLU A 75 1.39 -18.29 3.79
CA GLU A 75 0.79 -18.87 4.98
C GLU A 75 1.04 -17.96 6.18
N GLY A 76 0.02 -17.77 7.02
CA GLY A 76 0.10 -17.00 8.25
C GLY A 76 -0.51 -15.61 8.09
N SER A 77 0.05 -14.63 8.80
CA SER A 77 -0.44 -13.25 8.74
C SER A 77 0.18 -12.50 7.57
N GLU A 78 -0.67 -11.90 6.75
CA GLU A 78 -0.30 -11.13 5.57
C GLU A 78 -0.60 -9.64 5.80
N MET A 79 -0.05 -8.80 4.92
CA MET A 79 -0.34 -7.37 4.92
C MET A 79 -1.58 -7.09 4.07
N TYR A 80 -2.58 -6.44 4.66
CA TYR A 80 -3.80 -6.00 3.98
C TYR A 80 -4.00 -4.50 4.05
N ILE A 81 -4.61 -3.95 3.01
CA ILE A 81 -5.14 -2.59 2.97
C ILE A 81 -6.66 -2.72 3.07
N LYS A 82 -7.21 -2.31 4.22
CA LYS A 82 -8.60 -2.56 4.58
C LYS A 82 -9.37 -1.23 4.71
N PRO A 83 -10.61 -1.12 4.20
CA PRO A 83 -11.40 0.11 4.30
C PRO A 83 -11.66 0.50 5.76
N ILE A 84 -11.67 1.81 6.04
CA ILE A 84 -11.86 2.35 7.41
C ILE A 84 -13.13 1.82 8.09
N GLU A 85 -14.16 1.50 7.30
CA GLU A 85 -15.48 1.03 7.75
C GLU A 85 -15.42 -0.30 8.51
N LEU A 86 -14.38 -1.11 8.30
CA LEU A 86 -14.17 -2.34 9.06
C LEU A 86 -13.76 -2.09 10.51
N PHE A 87 -13.25 -0.89 10.81
CA PHE A 87 -12.65 -0.51 12.09
C PHE A 87 -13.49 0.51 12.86
N PHE A 88 -14.18 1.39 12.13
CA PHE A 88 -14.97 2.48 12.70
C PHE A 88 -16.34 2.56 12.04
N PRO A 89 -17.42 2.75 12.83
CA PRO A 89 -18.70 3.09 12.23
C PRO A 89 -18.64 4.52 11.66
N PRO A 90 -19.41 4.83 10.59
CA PRO A 90 -19.28 6.08 9.86
C PRO A 90 -19.35 7.36 10.71
N GLU A 91 -20.16 7.36 11.77
CA GLU A 91 -20.31 8.50 12.69
C GLU A 91 -19.09 8.76 13.59
N LYS A 92 -18.15 7.81 13.67
CA LYS A 92 -16.89 7.94 14.42
C LYS A 92 -15.69 8.22 13.53
N VAL A 93 -15.86 8.19 12.21
CA VAL A 93 -14.81 8.53 11.25
C VAL A 93 -14.65 10.05 11.22
N GLY A 94 -13.40 10.52 11.30
CA GLY A 94 -13.08 11.94 11.37
C GLY A 94 -11.68 12.17 11.91
N LYS A 95 -11.55 13.06 12.90
CA LYS A 95 -10.25 13.35 13.55
C LYS A 95 -9.87 12.24 14.52
N LEU A 96 -9.01 11.33 14.07
CA LEU A 96 -8.54 10.18 14.84
C LEU A 96 -7.02 10.24 15.00
N SER A 97 -6.51 9.75 16.13
CA SER A 97 -5.07 9.45 16.26
C SER A 97 -4.72 8.10 15.67
N PHE A 98 -3.45 7.90 15.36
CA PHE A 98 -2.96 6.57 15.02
C PHE A 98 -3.17 5.57 16.16
N ALA A 99 -3.08 5.99 17.43
CA ALA A 99 -3.44 5.15 18.58
C ALA A 99 -4.87 4.62 18.52
N ASP A 100 -5.83 5.42 18.03
CA ASP A 100 -7.22 4.98 17.88
C ASP A 100 -7.32 3.92 16.77
N CYS A 101 -6.56 4.08 15.68
CA CYS A 101 -6.49 3.11 14.58
C CYS A 101 -5.88 1.79 15.04
N VAL A 102 -4.78 1.84 15.81
CA VAL A 102 -4.15 0.67 16.44
C VAL A 102 -5.13 -0.05 17.36
N PHE A 103 -5.85 0.70 18.21
CA PHE A 103 -6.83 0.11 19.12
C PHE A 103 -8.01 -0.55 18.39
N ALA A 104 -8.48 0.06 17.30
CA ALA A 104 -9.56 -0.49 16.49
C ALA A 104 -9.13 -1.77 15.76
N ALA A 105 -7.94 -1.79 15.16
CA ALA A 105 -7.38 -3.00 14.55
C ALA A 105 -7.14 -4.11 15.59
N GLN A 106 -6.63 -3.77 16.78
CA GLN A 106 -6.43 -4.73 17.86
C GLN A 106 -7.74 -5.39 18.31
N SER A 107 -8.86 -4.65 18.28
CA SER A 107 -10.20 -5.20 18.60
C SER A 107 -10.65 -6.27 17.60
N ARG A 108 -10.02 -6.34 16.43
CA ARG A 108 -10.19 -7.37 15.40
C ARG A 108 -9.08 -8.41 15.39
N ASN A 109 -8.18 -8.40 16.38
CA ASN A 109 -6.98 -9.24 16.43
C ASN A 109 -6.00 -8.97 15.27
N GLU A 110 -5.97 -7.73 14.78
CA GLU A 110 -5.09 -7.28 13.69
C GLU A 110 -4.03 -6.30 14.23
N ILE A 111 -2.91 -6.17 13.52
CA ILE A 111 -1.85 -5.20 13.83
C ILE A 111 -1.92 -4.05 12.84
N CYS A 112 -2.31 -2.85 13.29
CA CYS A 112 -2.27 -1.66 12.44
C CYS A 112 -0.83 -1.17 12.28
N LEU A 113 -0.35 -1.15 11.03
CA LEU A 113 0.95 -0.63 10.65
C LEU A 113 0.90 0.81 10.12
N GLY A 114 -0.26 1.26 9.66
CA GLY A 114 -0.35 2.56 9.03
C GLY A 114 -1.74 2.91 8.51
N VAL A 115 -1.80 4.05 7.82
CA VAL A 115 -3.01 4.55 7.16
C VAL A 115 -2.71 4.91 5.70
N LYS A 116 -3.70 4.76 4.84
CA LYS A 116 -3.68 5.23 3.45
C LYS A 116 -4.76 6.28 3.25
N ILE A 117 -4.35 7.48 2.86
CA ILE A 117 -5.22 8.64 2.66
C ILE A 117 -5.59 8.74 1.18
N ALA A 118 -6.85 8.45 0.85
CA ALA A 118 -7.33 8.38 -0.53
C ALA A 118 -7.20 9.70 -1.29
N SER A 119 -7.39 10.83 -0.61
CA SER A 119 -7.25 12.15 -1.23
C SER A 119 -5.82 12.50 -1.66
N GLN A 120 -4.82 11.75 -1.18
CA GLN A 120 -3.39 11.98 -1.43
C GLN A 120 -2.77 10.93 -2.36
N VAL A 121 -3.56 10.05 -2.96
CA VAL A 121 -3.06 8.94 -3.82
C VAL A 121 -2.23 9.44 -5.02
N GLN A 122 -2.41 10.69 -5.47
CA GLN A 122 -1.62 11.28 -6.56
C GLN A 122 -0.50 12.20 -6.07
N ASP A 123 -0.35 12.37 -4.76
CA ASP A 123 0.61 13.28 -4.14
C ASP A 123 1.92 12.56 -3.83
N LYS A 124 2.86 12.61 -4.78
CA LYS A 124 4.20 11.99 -4.63
C LYS A 124 4.96 12.54 -3.41
N ASP A 125 4.79 13.82 -3.08
CA ASP A 125 5.53 14.46 -1.98
C ASP A 125 5.03 13.96 -0.61
N ASN A 126 3.76 13.56 -0.55
CA ASN A 126 3.15 12.90 0.63
C ASN A 126 3.12 11.37 0.50
N ASN A 127 4.06 10.77 -0.24
CA ASN A 127 4.20 9.32 -0.38
C ASN A 127 2.87 8.64 -0.82
N PHE A 128 2.14 9.29 -1.72
CA PHE A 128 0.86 8.81 -2.24
C PHE A 128 -0.20 8.54 -1.14
N GLY A 129 -0.11 9.29 -0.04
CA GLY A 129 -1.01 9.17 1.10
C GLY A 129 -0.71 7.98 2.02
N ILE A 130 0.42 7.29 1.83
CA ILE A 130 0.80 6.14 2.65
C ILE A 130 1.66 6.60 3.83
N TYR A 131 1.14 6.40 5.04
CA TYR A 131 1.83 6.69 6.30
C TYR A 131 2.03 5.39 7.08
N LEU A 132 3.26 4.87 7.07
CA LEU A 132 3.65 3.66 7.81
C LEU A 132 4.35 4.02 9.12
N ALA A 133 4.03 3.26 10.17
CA ALA A 133 4.51 3.46 11.54
C ALA A 133 4.51 4.93 12.02
N PRO A 134 3.43 5.71 11.81
CA PRO A 134 3.37 7.06 12.35
C PRO A 134 3.37 7.02 13.89
N SER A 135 3.69 8.15 14.51
CA SER A 135 3.64 8.25 15.97
C SER A 135 2.20 8.02 16.46
N LEU A 136 2.05 7.41 17.64
CA LEU A 136 0.72 7.08 18.19
C LEU A 136 -0.18 8.32 18.38
N ASP A 137 0.43 9.49 18.62
CA ASP A 137 -0.26 10.77 18.76
C ASP A 137 -0.56 11.48 17.43
N ALA A 138 -0.01 11.01 16.31
CA ALA A 138 -0.26 11.56 14.98
C ALA A 138 -1.77 11.59 14.70
N LYS A 139 -2.27 12.75 14.26
CA LYS A 139 -3.69 12.99 14.00
C LYS A 139 -3.97 13.00 12.50
N PHE A 140 -4.98 12.22 12.11
CA PHE A 140 -5.48 12.14 10.75
C PHE A 140 -6.92 12.62 10.70
N SER A 141 -7.30 13.32 9.64
CA SER A 141 -8.70 13.65 9.35
C SER A 141 -9.22 12.63 8.34
N LEU A 142 -9.57 11.45 8.85
CA LEU A 142 -9.96 10.30 8.05
C LEU A 142 -11.41 10.45 7.54
N THR A 143 -11.66 9.83 6.41
CA THR A 143 -12.92 9.75 5.67
C THR A 143 -13.22 8.30 5.31
N LEU A 144 -14.45 8.00 4.87
CA LEU A 144 -14.84 6.65 4.44
C LEU A 144 -14.07 6.12 3.22
N ALA A 145 -13.39 7.00 2.49
CA ALA A 145 -12.54 6.61 1.37
C ALA A 145 -11.15 6.12 1.82
N ASP A 146 -10.76 6.38 3.07
CA ASP A 146 -9.44 6.04 3.58
C ASP A 146 -9.38 4.58 4.08
N GLU A 147 -8.17 4.08 4.23
CA GLU A 147 -7.90 2.67 4.52
C GLU A 147 -6.87 2.53 5.65
N LEU A 148 -6.96 1.46 6.44
CA LEU A 148 -5.90 1.06 7.36
C LEU A 148 -5.00 0.01 6.70
N ILE A 149 -3.70 0.11 6.97
CA ILE A 149 -2.71 -0.89 6.57
C ILE A 149 -2.50 -1.79 7.78
N THR A 150 -2.79 -3.08 7.64
CA THR A 150 -2.82 -4.03 8.76
C THR A 150 -2.03 -5.30 8.45
N ILE A 151 -1.57 -6.00 9.49
CA ILE A 151 -1.20 -7.41 9.41
C ILE A 151 -2.33 -8.22 10.04
N ALA A 152 -2.88 -9.18 9.30
CA ALA A 152 -3.99 -10.04 9.73
C ALA A 152 -3.88 -11.44 9.09
N GLU A 153 -4.63 -12.42 9.59
CA GLU A 153 -4.70 -13.77 8.98
C GLU A 153 -5.65 -13.83 7.77
N ASP A 154 -6.51 -12.83 7.62
CA ASP A 154 -7.48 -12.74 6.53
C ASP A 154 -7.70 -11.29 6.05
N GLU A 155 -8.26 -11.16 4.85
CA GLU A 155 -8.52 -9.87 4.20
C GLU A 155 -9.76 -9.14 4.75
N THR A 156 -10.71 -9.86 5.35
CA THR A 156 -12.04 -9.35 5.72
C THR A 156 -12.14 -8.74 7.12
#